data_AF-A0A948ZLV5-F1
#
_entry.id   AF-A0A948ZLV5-F1
#
_cell.length_a   1.000
_cell.length_b   1.000
_cell.length_c   1.000
_cell.angle_alpha   90.00
_cell.angle_beta   90.00
_cell.angle_gamma   90.00
#
_symmetry.space_group_name_H-M   'P 1'
#
loop_
_entity.id
_entity.type
_entity.pdbx_description
1 polymer ?
#
loop_
_entity_poly.entity_id
_entity_poly.type
_entity_poly.pdbx_seq_one_letter_code
_entity_poly.pdbx_strand_id
1 'polypeptide(L)'
;MDKLKPIIAAVKKYHFWVICGAMLLTALVCWWLATSGLAGQFQTLKSKIDGDFNGVAGIQPGHPNQNKIDEINKRDSSLKQIVFDAWEILYGEQKQKNPFPTDVLGEDFQRQFENLRPQEELARRYRERYQNYIKDHFPKLLQRINVRRPVEEKPGEDAAKVAGGLRPGVGMMPGGEMGGIPGAAAEVEWTGVIDWNENDYARLLARFEWQQTPSTQAVVLAQEDLWVYEALLRVIKNSNEGATNQNNASVKRIEALEIGRDAVTAWKSTENVLGLQGQQGGLGGGMPGGMPGGMPGGMPGGMPGGMPGGNPNAMSGAMPPPGGEMGMGPGAAAGGTPEEQIIRQLVEFRYIDDKGQPLPFQPQYPYATQPYAEFKMMPIRMSLVMDQRKIPMLLVECANSNMPIEVRRVRLLKTQGPASVSGTMAGGGAGYGMGGMDMRGAYSPPRGGPMGGGIAPGAGSPPQETGQFDMPVEIHAVIYIYNPPDRDKLGTGAASTAQPAGAADPAAPAGLPPPTPAAPPEG
;
A
#
# COMPACT_ATOMS: atom_id res chain seq x y z
N MET A 1 90.98 5.00 57.06
CA MET A 1 91.55 6.03 56.14
C MET A 1 92.91 5.63 55.55
N ASP A 2 93.50 4.48 55.93
CA ASP A 2 94.85 4.11 55.46
C ASP A 2 94.94 3.50 54.05
N LYS A 3 93.82 3.08 53.44
CA LYS A 3 93.79 2.62 52.04
C LYS A 3 93.83 3.76 51.00
N LEU A 4 93.61 5.00 51.41
CA LEU A 4 93.56 6.17 50.51
C LEU A 4 94.91 6.90 50.39
N LYS A 5 95.80 6.78 51.38
CA LYS A 5 97.14 7.40 51.37
C LYS A 5 98.01 7.06 50.15
N PRO A 6 98.12 5.79 49.70
CA PRO A 6 98.94 5.46 48.52
C PRO A 6 98.32 5.98 47.21
N ILE A 7 97.00 6.03 47.13
CA ILE A 7 96.26 6.56 45.97
C ILE A 7 96.46 8.08 45.87
N ILE A 8 96.39 8.79 46.99
CA ILE A 8 96.60 10.25 47.05
C ILE A 8 98.06 10.62 46.70
N ALA A 9 99.04 9.80 47.11
CA ALA A 9 100.44 10.01 46.75
C ALA A 9 100.70 9.79 45.24
N ALA A 10 100.08 8.77 44.63
CA ALA A 10 100.15 8.53 43.19
C ALA A 10 99.45 9.64 42.38
N VAL A 11 98.29 10.12 42.84
CA VAL A 11 97.59 11.26 42.24
C VAL A 11 98.41 12.54 42.34
N LYS A 12 99.11 12.81 43.44
CA LYS A 12 100.03 13.98 43.52
C LYS A 12 101.20 13.87 42.52
N LYS A 13 101.76 12.68 42.30
CA LYS A 13 102.87 12.46 41.36
C LYS A 13 102.46 12.60 39.89
N TYR A 14 101.22 12.20 39.55
CA TYR A 14 100.70 12.21 38.17
C TYR A 14 99.53 13.20 37.96
N HIS A 15 99.36 14.19 38.85
CA HIS A 15 98.15 15.02 38.91
C HIS A 15 97.86 15.75 37.58
N PHE A 16 98.91 16.17 36.87
CA PHE A 16 98.80 16.81 35.56
C PHE A 16 98.15 15.89 34.51
N TRP A 17 98.57 14.63 34.44
CA TRP A 17 98.03 13.64 33.50
C TRP A 17 96.61 13.19 33.88
N VAL A 18 96.32 13.08 35.18
CA VAL A 18 94.98 12.77 35.68
C VAL A 18 94.00 13.90 35.35
N ILE A 19 94.38 15.16 35.52
CA ILE A 19 93.55 16.33 35.18
C ILE A 19 93.36 16.46 33.67
N CYS A 20 94.40 16.26 32.86
CA CYS A 20 94.26 16.26 31.40
C CYS A 20 93.30 15.16 30.93
N GLY A 21 93.42 13.95 31.47
CA GLY A 21 92.50 12.84 31.17
C GLY A 21 91.06 13.15 31.59
N ALA A 22 90.87 13.76 32.76
CA ALA A 22 89.56 14.17 33.24
C ALA A 22 88.93 15.26 32.34
N MET A 23 89.70 16.27 31.90
CA MET A 23 89.21 17.30 30.97
C MET A 23 88.78 16.69 29.62
N LEU A 24 89.57 15.77 29.08
CA LEU A 24 89.25 15.07 27.82
C LEU A 24 87.97 14.24 27.94
N LEU A 25 87.80 13.51 29.05
CA LEU A 25 86.58 12.76 29.35
C LEU A 25 85.37 13.68 29.49
N THR A 26 85.52 14.81 30.18
CA THR A 26 84.42 15.76 30.39
C THR A 26 83.99 16.38 29.06
N ALA A 27 84.94 16.76 28.19
CA ALA A 27 84.65 17.28 26.86
C ALA A 27 83.96 16.25 25.95
N LEU A 28 84.39 14.98 26.00
CA LEU A 28 83.74 13.87 25.28
C LEU A 28 82.31 13.62 25.77
N VAL A 29 82.08 13.66 27.09
CA VAL A 29 80.74 13.50 27.68
C VAL A 29 79.84 14.66 27.30
N CYS A 30 80.31 15.90 27.39
CA CYS A 30 79.52 17.08 26.97
C CYS A 30 79.21 17.04 25.47
N TRP A 31 80.16 16.67 24.62
CA TRP A 31 79.94 16.49 23.18
C TRP A 31 78.90 15.40 22.91
N TRP A 32 79.02 14.25 23.57
CA TRP A 32 78.09 13.13 23.43
C TRP A 32 76.68 13.48 23.91
N LEU A 33 76.53 14.18 25.04
CA LEU A 33 75.23 14.64 25.54
C LEU A 33 74.58 15.66 24.58
N ALA A 34 75.37 16.61 24.04
CA ALA A 34 74.87 17.57 23.08
C ALA A 34 74.46 16.92 21.74
N THR A 35 75.29 16.00 21.21
CA THR A 35 75.02 15.33 19.94
C THR A 35 73.91 14.29 20.02
N SER A 36 73.79 13.57 21.14
CA SER A 36 72.72 12.56 21.31
C SER A 36 71.32 13.19 21.36
N GLY A 37 71.17 14.34 22.04
CA GLY A 37 69.90 15.09 22.06
C GLY A 37 69.49 15.58 20.67
N LEU A 38 70.42 16.19 19.92
CA LEU A 38 70.20 16.64 18.55
C LEU A 38 69.89 15.49 17.59
N ALA A 39 70.60 14.35 17.72
CA ALA A 39 70.34 13.16 16.92
C ALA A 39 68.95 12.56 17.19
N GLY A 40 68.51 12.57 18.46
CA GLY A 40 67.17 12.12 18.84
C GLY A 40 66.04 13.00 18.28
N GLN A 41 66.21 14.33 18.33
CA GLN A 41 65.25 15.28 17.73
C GLN A 41 65.20 15.13 16.20
N PHE A 42 66.36 14.98 15.56
CA PHE A 42 66.43 14.77 14.11
C PHE A 42 65.73 13.48 13.68
N GLN A 43 65.95 12.37 14.40
CA GLN A 43 65.27 11.10 14.10
C GLN A 43 63.76 11.18 14.32
N THR A 44 63.32 11.87 15.37
CA THR A 44 61.88 12.08 15.63
C THR A 44 61.22 12.89 14.50
N LEU A 45 61.82 14.02 14.10
CA LEU A 45 61.31 14.85 13.01
C LEU A 45 61.34 14.12 11.67
N LYS A 46 62.42 13.41 11.38
CA LYS A 46 62.55 12.60 10.16
C LYS A 46 61.49 11.51 10.10
N SER A 47 61.32 10.74 11.19
CA SER A 47 60.30 9.70 11.28
C SER A 47 58.88 10.27 11.11
N LYS A 48 58.62 11.46 11.64
CA LYS A 48 57.33 12.16 11.45
C LYS A 48 57.11 12.57 10.00
N ILE A 49 58.10 13.20 9.37
CA ILE A 49 58.03 13.62 7.96
C ILE A 49 57.89 12.41 7.02
N ASP A 50 58.68 11.36 7.25
CA ASP A 50 58.60 10.12 6.49
C ASP A 50 57.24 9.43 6.70
N GLY A 51 56.70 9.47 7.93
CA GLY A 51 55.36 8.99 8.25
C GLY A 51 54.26 9.77 7.50
N ASP A 52 54.36 11.10 7.47
CA ASP A 52 53.41 11.97 6.76
C ASP A 52 53.49 11.73 5.23
N PHE A 53 54.69 11.60 4.66
CA PHE A 53 54.86 11.31 3.23
C PHE A 53 54.39 9.92 2.82
N ASN A 54 54.69 8.90 3.62
CA ASN A 54 54.19 7.54 3.39
C ASN A 54 52.66 7.46 3.54
N GLY A 55 52.11 8.23 4.47
CA GLY A 55 50.67 8.41 4.64
C GLY A 55 50.01 8.97 3.38
N VAL A 56 50.64 9.93 2.69
CA VAL A 56 50.16 10.50 1.42
C VAL A 56 50.34 9.53 0.25
N ALA A 57 51.44 8.78 0.19
CA ALA A 57 51.73 7.83 -0.89
C ALA A 57 50.77 6.63 -0.92
N GLY A 58 50.15 6.29 0.22
CA GLY A 58 49.16 5.21 0.33
C GLY A 58 47.72 5.61 -0.04
N ILE A 59 47.43 6.89 -0.30
CA ILE A 59 46.07 7.36 -0.58
C ILE A 59 45.72 7.06 -2.03
N GLN A 60 44.73 6.18 -2.25
CA GLN A 60 44.19 5.95 -3.58
C GLN A 60 43.57 7.24 -4.15
N PRO A 61 43.74 7.53 -5.46
CA PRO A 61 43.15 8.71 -6.08
C PRO A 61 41.63 8.72 -5.89
N GLY A 62 41.11 9.81 -5.32
CA GLY A 62 39.68 9.99 -5.05
C GLY A 62 39.24 9.91 -3.58
N HIS A 63 40.14 9.58 -2.65
CA HIS A 63 39.81 9.53 -1.22
C HIS A 63 39.40 10.93 -0.68
N PRO A 64 38.25 11.07 -0.01
CA PRO A 64 37.86 12.32 0.62
C PRO A 64 38.89 12.75 1.68
N ASN A 65 39.32 14.00 1.67
CA ASN A 65 40.05 14.58 2.79
C ASN A 65 39.07 14.90 3.94
N GLN A 66 39.57 15.06 5.18
CA GLN A 66 38.73 15.32 6.34
C GLN A 66 37.83 16.55 6.14
N ASN A 67 38.37 17.63 5.55
CA ASN A 67 37.58 18.83 5.23
C ASN A 67 36.38 18.53 4.31
N LYS A 68 36.54 17.66 3.31
CA LYS A 68 35.44 17.23 2.42
C LYS A 68 34.41 16.41 3.19
N ILE A 69 34.85 15.53 4.10
CA ILE A 69 33.96 14.74 4.95
C ILE A 69 33.14 15.67 5.86
N ASP A 70 33.80 16.63 6.52
CA ASP A 70 33.15 17.58 7.43
C ASP A 70 32.14 18.47 6.67
N GLU A 71 32.49 18.95 5.48
CA GLU A 71 31.60 19.73 4.62
C GLU A 71 30.43 18.92 4.04
N ILE A 72 30.63 17.64 3.74
CA ILE A 72 29.54 16.73 3.34
C ILE A 72 28.61 16.50 4.52
N ASN A 73 29.13 16.19 5.71
CA ASN A 73 28.33 15.95 6.91
C ASN A 73 27.51 17.19 7.30
N LYS A 74 28.08 18.39 7.14
CA LYS A 74 27.39 19.66 7.36
C LYS A 74 26.24 19.87 6.38
N ARG A 75 26.45 19.59 5.09
CA ARG A 75 25.39 19.66 4.06
C ARG A 75 24.31 18.60 4.30
N ASP A 76 24.70 17.37 4.62
CA ASP A 76 23.79 16.27 4.95
C ASP A 76 22.90 16.62 6.15
N SER A 77 23.50 17.19 7.21
CA SER A 77 22.73 17.67 8.38
C SER A 77 21.74 18.77 8.01
N SER A 78 22.13 19.68 7.10
CA SER A 78 21.24 20.76 6.62
C SER A 78 20.10 20.21 5.76
N LEU A 79 20.39 19.24 4.88
CA LEU A 79 19.38 18.57 4.06
C LEU A 79 18.39 17.78 4.93
N LYS A 80 18.89 17.05 5.93
CA LYS A 80 18.05 16.35 6.91
C LYS A 80 17.09 17.31 7.62
N GLN A 81 17.57 18.48 8.03
CA GLN A 81 16.71 19.49 8.64
C GLN A 81 15.62 19.96 7.66
N ILE A 82 15.98 20.29 6.41
CA ILE A 82 15.00 20.72 5.40
C ILE A 82 13.93 19.66 5.15
N VAL A 83 14.34 18.38 5.03
CA VAL A 83 13.40 17.27 4.83
C VAL A 83 12.50 17.08 6.05
N PHE A 84 13.06 17.20 7.26
CA PHE A 84 12.28 17.12 8.49
C PHE A 84 11.25 18.26 8.59
N ASP A 85 11.64 19.50 8.31
CA ASP A 85 10.74 20.65 8.33
C ASP A 85 9.61 20.48 7.30
N ALA A 86 9.92 19.98 6.11
CA ALA A 86 8.91 19.65 5.09
C ALA A 86 7.96 18.54 5.56
N TRP A 87 8.48 17.51 6.24
CA TRP A 87 7.67 16.44 6.81
C TRP A 87 6.71 16.97 7.90
N GLU A 88 7.17 17.87 8.77
CA GLU A 88 6.32 18.53 9.78
C GLU A 88 5.17 19.32 9.12
N ILE A 89 5.47 20.10 8.07
CA ILE A 89 4.46 20.85 7.34
C ILE A 89 3.42 19.92 6.71
N LEU A 90 3.86 18.91 5.96
CA LEU A 90 2.99 17.98 5.24
C LEU A 90 2.11 17.16 6.19
N TYR A 91 2.68 16.67 7.30
CA TYR A 91 1.91 15.97 8.33
C TYR A 91 0.92 16.90 9.04
N GLY A 92 1.33 18.12 9.36
CA GLY A 92 0.47 19.13 9.99
C GLY A 92 -0.75 19.47 9.12
N GLU A 93 -0.53 19.72 7.83
CA GLU A 93 -1.62 19.95 6.88
C GLU A 93 -2.55 18.75 6.73
N GLN A 94 -2.00 17.53 6.64
CA GLN A 94 -2.79 16.31 6.58
C GLN A 94 -3.69 16.17 7.81
N LYS A 95 -3.14 16.38 9.02
CA LYS A 95 -3.90 16.30 10.28
C LYS A 95 -5.01 17.35 10.36
N GLN A 96 -4.75 18.57 9.86
CA GLN A 96 -5.75 19.64 9.85
C GLN A 96 -6.88 19.37 8.84
N LYS A 97 -6.53 18.91 7.63
CA LYS A 97 -7.51 18.70 6.54
C LYS A 97 -8.28 17.38 6.67
N ASN A 98 -7.84 16.48 7.55
CA ASN A 98 -8.48 15.20 7.88
C ASN A 98 -8.79 15.13 9.39
N PRO A 99 -9.72 15.96 9.88
CA PRO A 99 -10.04 15.99 11.30
C PRO A 99 -10.58 14.64 11.77
N PHE A 100 -10.18 14.26 12.98
CA PHE A 100 -10.74 13.08 13.64
C PHE A 100 -12.20 13.36 14.01
N PRO A 101 -13.14 12.40 13.83
CA PRO A 101 -14.57 12.60 14.11
C PRO A 101 -14.86 12.57 15.62
N THR A 102 -14.43 13.62 16.32
CA THR A 102 -14.51 13.76 17.78
C THR A 102 -15.94 13.97 18.28
N ASP A 103 -16.82 14.48 17.42
CA ASP A 103 -18.24 14.67 17.68
C ASP A 103 -18.97 13.35 17.99
N VAL A 104 -18.57 12.25 17.34
CA VAL A 104 -19.16 10.92 17.55
C VAL A 104 -18.24 9.99 18.34
N LEU A 105 -16.94 9.97 18.04
CA LEU A 105 -16.02 9.04 18.70
C LEU A 105 -15.54 9.53 20.07
N GLY A 106 -15.65 10.83 20.36
CA GLY A 106 -15.21 11.44 21.61
C GLY A 106 -13.71 11.74 21.66
N GLU A 107 -13.33 12.76 22.43
CA GLU A 107 -11.92 13.12 22.65
C GLU A 107 -11.13 12.00 23.36
N ASP A 108 -11.80 11.20 24.20
CA ASP A 108 -11.19 10.06 24.89
C ASP A 108 -10.68 9.02 23.90
N PHE A 109 -11.46 8.72 22.85
CA PHE A 109 -11.03 7.84 21.78
C PHE A 109 -9.86 8.44 21.01
N GLN A 110 -9.96 9.71 20.59
CA GLN A 110 -8.90 10.35 19.80
C GLN A 110 -7.56 10.31 20.55
N ARG A 111 -7.54 10.65 21.85
CA ARG A 111 -6.32 10.60 22.66
C ARG A 111 -5.74 9.19 22.74
N GLN A 112 -6.57 8.16 22.81
CA GLN A 112 -6.10 6.77 22.85
C GLN A 112 -5.58 6.31 21.48
N PHE A 113 -6.23 6.74 20.41
CA PHE A 113 -5.83 6.42 19.04
C PHE A 113 -4.51 7.11 18.66
N GLU A 114 -4.34 8.39 18.98
CA GLU A 114 -3.12 9.16 18.66
C GLU A 114 -1.90 8.71 19.47
N ASN A 115 -2.09 8.24 20.71
CA ASN A 115 -1.01 7.74 21.56
C ASN A 115 -0.76 6.23 21.42
N LEU A 116 -1.46 5.57 20.48
CA LEU A 116 -1.36 4.14 20.30
C LEU A 116 0.04 3.77 19.80
N ARG A 117 0.78 3.01 20.61
CA ARG A 117 2.10 2.51 20.22
C ARG A 117 1.98 1.32 19.27
N PRO A 118 3.01 1.08 18.44
CA PRO A 118 3.17 -0.19 17.75
C PRO A 118 2.88 -1.38 18.68
N GLN A 119 2.01 -2.31 18.25
CA GLN A 119 1.61 -3.53 18.97
C GLN A 119 0.70 -3.33 20.20
N GLU A 120 0.36 -2.09 20.56
CA GLU A 120 -0.59 -1.84 21.63
C GLU A 120 -2.03 -2.12 21.15
N GLU A 121 -2.86 -2.68 22.04
CA GLU A 121 -4.25 -2.95 21.72
C GLU A 121 -5.19 -1.86 22.25
N LEU A 122 -6.09 -1.39 21.38
CA LEU A 122 -7.22 -0.60 21.82
C LEU A 122 -8.18 -1.45 22.67
N ALA A 123 -8.56 -0.90 23.82
CA ALA A 123 -9.58 -1.50 24.67
C ALA A 123 -10.85 -1.79 23.85
N ARG A 124 -11.49 -2.94 24.13
CA ARG A 124 -12.65 -3.44 23.39
C ARG A 124 -13.75 -2.39 23.19
N ARG A 125 -14.04 -1.59 24.22
CA ARG A 125 -15.04 -0.50 24.19
C ARG A 125 -14.80 0.51 23.07
N TYR A 126 -13.54 0.83 22.78
CA TYR A 126 -13.18 1.78 21.72
C TYR A 126 -13.39 1.12 20.36
N ARG A 127 -12.99 -0.14 20.19
CA ARG A 127 -13.17 -0.89 18.94
C ARG A 127 -14.65 -1.08 18.59
N GLU A 128 -15.50 -1.36 19.57
CA GLU A 128 -16.96 -1.43 19.40
C GLU A 128 -17.57 -0.06 19.08
N ARG A 129 -17.11 1.01 19.74
CA ARG A 129 -17.53 2.38 19.43
C ARG A 129 -17.21 2.74 17.99
N TYR A 130 -16.01 2.41 17.52
CA TYR A 130 -15.58 2.64 16.14
C TYR A 130 -16.41 1.84 15.14
N GLN A 131 -16.65 0.55 15.42
CA GLN A 131 -17.50 -0.32 14.61
C GLN A 131 -18.91 0.26 14.41
N ASN A 132 -19.53 0.77 15.48
CA ASN A 132 -20.85 1.39 15.38
C ASN A 132 -20.80 2.71 14.60
N TYR A 133 -19.78 3.54 14.85
CA TYR A 133 -19.57 4.80 14.14
C TYR A 133 -19.44 4.59 12.62
N ILE A 134 -18.54 3.70 12.17
CA ILE A 134 -18.23 3.58 10.75
C ILE A 134 -19.41 3.04 9.95
N LYS A 135 -20.21 2.16 10.56
CA LYS A 135 -21.40 1.55 9.95
C LYS A 135 -22.41 2.62 9.51
N ASP A 136 -22.58 3.67 10.31
CA ASP A 136 -23.50 4.76 10.00
C ASP A 136 -22.83 5.90 9.24
N HIS A 137 -21.54 6.16 9.49
CA HIS A 137 -20.82 7.28 8.92
C HIS A 137 -20.41 7.05 7.46
N PHE A 138 -19.90 5.87 7.13
CA PHE A 138 -19.39 5.60 5.78
C PHE A 138 -20.48 5.71 4.70
N PRO A 139 -21.69 5.13 4.86
CA PRO A 139 -22.78 5.36 3.91
C PRO A 139 -23.14 6.84 3.74
N LYS A 140 -23.16 7.62 4.82
CA LYS A 140 -23.43 9.07 4.77
C LYS A 140 -22.35 9.82 3.98
N LEU A 141 -21.09 9.41 4.11
CA LEU A 141 -19.98 9.96 3.32
C LEU A 141 -20.21 9.72 1.83
N LEU A 142 -20.56 8.49 1.44
CA LEU A 142 -20.83 8.14 0.04
C LEU A 142 -22.00 8.95 -0.55
N GLN A 143 -22.99 9.31 0.28
CA GLN A 143 -24.12 10.12 -0.15
C GLN A 143 -23.77 11.60 -0.41
N ARG A 144 -22.62 12.10 0.08
CA ARG A 144 -22.24 13.53 -0.06
C ARG A 144 -21.94 13.97 -1.49
N ILE A 145 -21.70 13.03 -2.41
CA ILE A 145 -21.44 13.34 -3.83
C ILE A 145 -22.73 13.43 -4.68
N ASN A 146 -23.90 13.51 -4.03
CA ASN A 146 -25.21 13.56 -4.69
C ASN A 146 -25.43 12.35 -5.63
N VAL A 147 -25.21 11.14 -5.10
CA VAL A 147 -25.43 9.88 -5.83
C VAL A 147 -26.89 9.74 -6.22
N ARG A 148 -27.14 9.35 -7.48
CA ARG A 148 -28.47 9.14 -8.05
C ARG A 148 -29.24 8.05 -7.31
N ARG A 149 -30.46 8.40 -6.94
CA ARG A 149 -31.40 7.53 -6.25
C ARG A 149 -32.80 7.73 -6.81
N PRO A 150 -33.64 6.68 -6.79
CA PRO A 150 -35.04 6.85 -7.11
C PRO A 150 -35.65 7.83 -6.09
N VAL A 151 -36.42 8.80 -6.56
CA VAL A 151 -37.23 9.66 -5.69
C VAL A 151 -38.22 8.74 -4.99
N GLU A 152 -38.05 8.56 -3.68
CA GLU A 152 -39.12 8.01 -2.87
C GLU A 152 -40.29 8.98 -2.95
N GLU A 153 -41.34 8.63 -3.70
CA GLU A 153 -42.62 9.31 -3.58
C GLU A 153 -43.03 9.21 -2.11
N LYS A 154 -42.96 10.33 -1.38
CA LYS A 154 -43.64 10.45 -0.10
C LYS A 154 -45.09 10.03 -0.35
N PRO A 155 -45.69 9.14 0.46
CA PRO A 155 -47.10 8.81 0.30
C PRO A 155 -47.85 10.14 0.39
N GLY A 156 -48.34 10.60 -0.76
CA GLY A 156 -49.01 11.87 -0.86
C GLY A 156 -50.18 11.89 0.11
N GLU A 157 -50.35 13.00 0.80
CA GLU A 157 -51.47 13.29 1.71
C GLU A 157 -52.85 13.12 1.03
N ASP A 158 -52.87 12.94 -0.29
CA ASP A 158 -54.06 12.65 -1.09
C ASP A 158 -54.39 11.15 -1.23
N ALA A 159 -53.47 10.22 -0.93
CA ALA A 159 -53.79 8.79 -0.85
C ALA A 159 -54.74 8.48 0.33
N ALA A 160 -54.71 9.31 1.38
CA ALA A 160 -55.64 9.25 2.50
C ALA A 160 -57.05 9.75 2.16
N LYS A 161 -57.23 10.54 1.08
CA LYS A 161 -58.55 11.01 0.64
C LYS A 161 -59.29 10.03 -0.26
N VAL A 162 -58.58 9.08 -0.89
CA VAL A 162 -59.22 8.02 -1.70
C VAL A 162 -59.69 6.85 -0.83
N ALA A 163 -59.10 6.64 0.35
CA ALA A 163 -59.50 5.59 1.29
C ALA A 163 -60.70 5.97 2.21
N GLY A 164 -61.14 7.23 2.21
CA GLY A 164 -62.22 7.74 3.10
C GLY A 164 -63.65 7.58 2.57
N GLY A 165 -63.85 6.93 1.41
CA GLY A 165 -65.14 6.90 0.71
C GLY A 165 -65.88 5.57 0.71
N LEU A 166 -65.59 4.63 1.62
CA LEU A 166 -66.33 3.36 1.71
C LEU A 166 -67.59 3.54 2.58
N ARG A 167 -68.70 3.89 1.92
CA ARG A 167 -70.04 3.71 2.49
C ARG A 167 -70.37 2.21 2.54
N PRO A 168 -70.79 1.65 3.68
CA PRO A 168 -71.21 0.26 3.75
C PRO A 168 -72.59 0.10 3.11
N GLY A 169 -72.68 -0.72 2.06
CA GLY A 169 -73.95 -1.28 1.59
C GLY A 169 -74.38 -0.83 0.20
N VAL A 170 -73.80 -1.41 -0.85
CA VAL A 170 -74.49 -1.68 -2.13
C VAL A 170 -73.95 -3.00 -2.68
N GLY A 171 -74.86 -3.90 -3.03
CA GLY A 171 -74.61 -5.30 -3.33
C GLY A 171 -73.77 -5.58 -4.57
N MET A 172 -73.16 -6.77 -4.55
CA MET A 172 -72.57 -7.48 -5.69
C MET A 172 -73.53 -7.49 -6.89
N MET A 173 -73.08 -6.95 -8.01
CA MET A 173 -73.57 -7.31 -9.35
C MET A 173 -72.43 -8.00 -10.10
N PRO A 174 -72.67 -9.20 -10.68
CA PRO A 174 -71.69 -9.90 -11.50
C PRO A 174 -71.82 -9.46 -12.96
N GLY A 175 -70.71 -9.01 -13.55
CA GLY A 175 -70.58 -8.80 -14.99
C GLY A 175 -70.30 -7.34 -15.37
N GLY A 176 -69.08 -7.10 -15.86
CA GLY A 176 -68.67 -5.81 -16.42
C GLY A 176 -67.16 -5.68 -16.53
N GLU A 177 -66.66 -5.99 -17.73
CA GLU A 177 -65.41 -5.49 -18.33
C GLU A 177 -64.13 -5.44 -17.47
N MET A 178 -63.36 -6.51 -17.63
CA MET A 178 -61.91 -6.53 -17.48
C MET A 178 -61.29 -5.64 -18.57
N GLY A 179 -60.79 -4.46 -18.21
CA GLY A 179 -60.26 -3.49 -19.17
C GLY A 179 -59.34 -2.47 -18.52
N GLY A 180 -58.14 -2.90 -18.13
CA GLY A 180 -57.07 -2.00 -17.68
C GLY A 180 -55.78 -2.79 -17.57
N ILE A 181 -54.87 -2.62 -18.54
CA ILE A 181 -53.53 -3.19 -18.52
C ILE A 181 -52.77 -2.53 -17.35
N PRO A 182 -52.38 -3.25 -16.28
CA PRO A 182 -51.50 -2.69 -15.27
C PRO A 182 -50.07 -2.85 -15.80
N GLY A 183 -49.55 -1.83 -16.47
CA GLY A 183 -48.25 -1.94 -17.13
C GLY A 183 -47.63 -0.66 -17.64
N ALA A 184 -48.07 0.51 -17.20
CA ALA A 184 -47.21 1.69 -17.29
C ALA A 184 -46.25 1.60 -16.11
N ALA A 185 -45.02 1.14 -16.38
CA ALA A 185 -43.92 1.31 -15.44
C ALA A 185 -43.92 2.79 -15.04
N ALA A 186 -44.21 3.08 -13.77
CA ALA A 186 -44.05 4.43 -13.25
C ALA A 186 -42.62 4.86 -13.61
N GLU A 187 -42.47 5.93 -14.39
CA GLU A 187 -41.17 6.53 -14.62
C GLU A 187 -40.65 6.95 -13.25
N VAL A 188 -39.76 6.14 -12.69
CA VAL A 188 -39.14 6.43 -11.41
C VAL A 188 -38.29 7.68 -11.64
N GLU A 189 -38.72 8.82 -11.10
CA GLU A 189 -37.93 10.04 -11.16
C GLU A 189 -36.63 9.80 -10.39
N TRP A 190 -35.48 10.01 -11.02
CA TRP A 190 -34.17 9.81 -10.39
C TRP A 190 -33.61 11.16 -9.97
N THR A 191 -33.28 11.34 -8.69
CA THR A 191 -32.59 12.54 -8.19
C THR A 191 -31.13 12.24 -7.91
N GLY A 192 -30.25 13.13 -8.37
CA GLY A 192 -28.80 13.06 -8.15
C GLY A 192 -27.98 13.41 -9.40
N VAL A 193 -26.69 13.62 -9.20
CA VAL A 193 -25.73 14.04 -10.24
C VAL A 193 -24.90 12.86 -10.74
N ILE A 194 -24.58 11.90 -9.87
CA ILE A 194 -23.60 10.83 -10.15
C ILE A 194 -24.26 9.46 -10.03
N ASP A 195 -24.13 8.62 -11.05
CA ASP A 195 -24.44 7.19 -10.93
C ASP A 195 -23.26 6.43 -10.32
N TRP A 196 -23.53 5.40 -9.52
CA TRP A 196 -22.49 4.51 -9.01
C TRP A 196 -22.83 3.08 -9.39
N ASN A 197 -21.85 2.37 -9.95
CA ASN A 197 -21.93 0.93 -10.11
C ASN A 197 -22.32 0.23 -8.80
N GLU A 198 -23.48 -0.43 -8.79
CA GLU A 198 -24.05 -1.03 -7.58
C GLU A 198 -23.13 -2.10 -6.96
N ASN A 199 -22.40 -2.85 -7.78
CA ASN A 199 -21.49 -3.89 -7.30
C ASN A 199 -20.27 -3.29 -6.58
N ASP A 200 -19.71 -2.21 -7.14
CA ASP A 200 -18.60 -1.48 -6.52
C ASP A 200 -19.05 -0.83 -5.20
N TYR A 201 -20.23 -0.20 -5.21
CA TYR A 201 -20.84 0.40 -4.03
C TYR A 201 -21.07 -0.64 -2.91
N ALA A 202 -21.66 -1.80 -3.25
CA ALA A 202 -21.87 -2.88 -2.29
C ALA A 202 -20.55 -3.46 -1.75
N ARG A 203 -19.53 -3.62 -2.60
CA ARG A 203 -18.18 -4.06 -2.19
C ARG A 203 -17.59 -3.10 -1.16
N LEU A 204 -17.70 -1.80 -1.40
CA LEU A 204 -17.18 -0.77 -0.50
C LEU A 204 -17.91 -0.77 0.85
N LEU A 205 -19.22 -0.91 0.87
CA LEU A 205 -19.99 -1.01 2.12
C LEU A 205 -19.58 -2.25 2.92
N ALA A 206 -19.50 -3.41 2.26
CA ALA A 206 -19.14 -4.67 2.92
C ALA A 206 -17.77 -4.64 3.61
N ARG A 207 -16.83 -3.81 3.13
CA ARG A 207 -15.49 -3.64 3.73
C ARG A 207 -15.53 -3.11 5.16
N PHE A 208 -16.55 -2.33 5.52
CA PHE A 208 -16.71 -1.73 6.85
C PHE A 208 -17.79 -2.42 7.69
N GLU A 209 -18.38 -3.51 7.18
CA GLU A 209 -19.37 -4.31 7.90
C GLU A 209 -18.70 -5.47 8.65
N TRP A 210 -18.41 -5.25 9.93
CA TRP A 210 -17.88 -6.31 10.80
C TRP A 210 -18.99 -7.02 11.58
N GLN A 211 -19.01 -8.36 11.50
CA GLN A 211 -19.91 -9.21 12.28
C GLN A 211 -19.44 -9.41 13.73
N GLN A 212 -18.14 -9.25 13.97
CA GLN A 212 -17.52 -9.34 15.29
C GLN A 212 -16.75 -8.06 15.57
N THR A 213 -16.39 -7.81 16.83
CA THR A 213 -15.58 -6.63 17.17
C THR A 213 -14.25 -6.67 16.42
N PRO A 214 -13.92 -5.66 15.60
CA PRO A 214 -12.68 -5.65 14.81
C PRO A 214 -11.45 -5.60 15.71
N SER A 215 -10.30 -6.05 15.19
CA SER A 215 -9.00 -5.91 15.87
C SER A 215 -8.53 -4.44 15.85
N THR A 216 -7.57 -4.11 16.71
CA THR A 216 -6.95 -2.76 16.72
C THR A 216 -6.38 -2.40 15.35
N GLN A 217 -5.68 -3.34 14.72
CA GLN A 217 -5.11 -3.15 13.38
C GLN A 217 -6.20 -2.89 12.33
N ALA A 218 -7.32 -3.61 12.39
CA ALA A 218 -8.45 -3.40 11.48
C ALA A 218 -9.05 -1.99 11.66
N VAL A 219 -9.18 -1.50 12.89
CA VAL A 219 -9.66 -0.13 13.17
C VAL A 219 -8.72 0.93 12.61
N VAL A 220 -7.41 0.80 12.86
CA VAL A 220 -6.40 1.76 12.38
C VAL A 220 -6.39 1.84 10.86
N LEU A 221 -6.40 0.68 10.17
CA LEU A 221 -6.38 0.63 8.71
C LEU A 221 -7.72 1.07 8.10
N ALA A 222 -8.85 0.79 8.77
CA ALA A 222 -10.15 1.29 8.33
C ALA A 222 -10.25 2.82 8.44
N GLN A 223 -9.66 3.42 9.48
CA GLN A 223 -9.62 4.88 9.60
C GLN A 223 -8.73 5.49 8.51
N GLU A 224 -7.62 4.83 8.18
CA GLU A 224 -6.78 5.22 7.05
C GLU A 224 -7.55 5.12 5.71
N ASP A 225 -8.28 4.02 5.49
CA ASP A 225 -9.15 3.85 4.31
C ASP A 225 -10.21 4.95 4.23
N LEU A 226 -10.85 5.30 5.35
CA LEU A 226 -11.87 6.32 5.41
C LEU A 226 -11.34 7.68 4.94
N TRP A 227 -10.15 8.08 5.41
CA TRP A 227 -9.53 9.34 4.97
C TRP A 227 -9.20 9.33 3.48
N VAL A 228 -8.71 8.20 2.96
CA VAL A 228 -8.42 8.07 1.52
C VAL A 228 -9.71 8.17 0.70
N TYR A 229 -10.76 7.42 1.06
CA TYR A 229 -12.04 7.50 0.35
C TYR A 229 -12.65 8.91 0.42
N GLU A 230 -12.57 9.57 1.58
CA GLU A 230 -13.03 10.96 1.71
C GLU A 230 -12.27 11.89 0.77
N ALA A 231 -10.95 11.75 0.66
CA ALA A 231 -10.14 12.53 -0.27
C ALA A 231 -10.58 12.31 -1.72
N LEU A 232 -10.76 11.06 -2.15
CA LEU A 232 -11.20 10.73 -3.52
C LEU A 232 -12.62 11.25 -3.82
N LEU A 233 -13.54 11.09 -2.88
CA LEU A 233 -14.91 11.58 -3.03
C LEU A 233 -14.94 13.11 -3.08
N ARG A 234 -14.06 13.79 -2.34
CA ARG A 234 -13.92 15.24 -2.39
C ARG A 234 -13.40 15.72 -3.75
N VAL A 235 -12.41 15.03 -4.32
CA VAL A 235 -11.92 15.29 -5.69
C VAL A 235 -13.06 15.20 -6.71
N ILE A 236 -13.87 14.14 -6.63
CA ILE A 236 -15.03 13.95 -7.53
C ILE A 236 -16.10 15.02 -7.30
N LYS A 237 -16.40 15.33 -6.03
CA LYS A 237 -17.36 16.38 -5.65
C LYS A 237 -16.96 17.73 -6.22
N ASN A 238 -15.71 18.15 -6.02
CA ASN A 238 -15.19 19.43 -6.50
C ASN A 238 -15.19 19.49 -8.03
N SER A 239 -14.82 18.38 -8.69
CA SER A 239 -14.86 18.29 -10.15
C SER A 239 -16.27 18.48 -10.73
N ASN A 240 -17.30 18.23 -9.92
CA ASN A 240 -18.71 18.39 -10.24
C ASN A 240 -19.33 19.66 -9.65
N GLU A 241 -18.53 20.60 -9.14
CA GLU A 241 -19.04 21.85 -8.60
C GLU A 241 -19.85 22.61 -9.67
N GLY A 242 -21.06 23.05 -9.30
CA GLY A 242 -22.00 23.71 -10.20
C GLY A 242 -22.87 22.78 -11.05
N ALA A 243 -22.67 21.45 -11.00
CA ALA A 243 -23.54 20.50 -11.66
C ALA A 243 -24.87 20.34 -10.91
N THR A 244 -25.98 20.39 -11.64
CA THR A 244 -27.34 20.27 -11.10
C THR A 244 -28.02 18.98 -11.54
N ASN A 245 -27.53 18.37 -12.62
CA ASN A 245 -28.02 17.12 -13.17
C ASN A 245 -26.84 16.32 -13.76
N GLN A 246 -27.08 15.07 -14.12
CA GLN A 246 -26.02 14.24 -14.69
C GLN A 246 -25.48 14.78 -16.02
N ASN A 247 -26.33 15.41 -16.83
CA ASN A 247 -25.96 15.87 -18.17
C ASN A 247 -24.90 16.97 -18.16
N ASN A 248 -24.92 17.84 -17.13
CA ASN A 248 -23.93 18.91 -16.95
C ASN A 248 -22.81 18.56 -15.97
N ALA A 249 -22.80 17.36 -15.38
CA ALA A 249 -21.73 16.90 -14.51
C ALA A 249 -20.45 16.60 -15.29
N SER A 250 -19.30 16.92 -14.71
CA SER A 250 -18.00 16.52 -15.25
C SER A 250 -17.86 15.00 -15.15
N VAL A 251 -17.98 14.45 -13.94
CA VAL A 251 -18.00 13.01 -13.63
C VAL A 251 -19.45 12.58 -13.49
N LYS A 252 -19.89 11.68 -14.37
CA LYS A 252 -21.29 11.24 -14.46
C LYS A 252 -21.54 9.90 -13.81
N ARG A 253 -20.54 9.02 -13.82
CA ARG A 253 -20.63 7.70 -13.21
C ARG A 253 -19.30 7.27 -12.61
N ILE A 254 -19.39 6.59 -11.47
CA ILE A 254 -18.29 5.86 -10.84
C ILE A 254 -18.47 4.38 -11.18
N GLU A 255 -17.52 3.82 -11.92
CA GLU A 255 -17.48 2.38 -12.19
C GLU A 255 -16.73 1.63 -11.10
N ALA A 256 -15.60 2.19 -10.64
CA ALA A 256 -14.85 1.63 -9.52
C ALA A 256 -14.03 2.67 -8.77
N LEU A 257 -14.04 2.60 -7.44
CA LEU A 257 -13.06 3.26 -6.57
C LEU A 257 -12.31 2.21 -5.75
N GLU A 258 -11.04 2.00 -6.10
CA GLU A 258 -10.21 0.94 -5.52
C GLU A 258 -8.97 1.54 -4.87
N ILE A 259 -8.58 1.00 -3.70
CA ILE A 259 -7.41 1.43 -2.94
C ILE A 259 -6.58 0.22 -2.49
N GLY A 260 -5.28 0.41 -2.32
CA GLY A 260 -4.37 -0.62 -1.82
C GLY A 260 -4.39 -1.89 -2.69
N ARG A 261 -4.61 -3.05 -2.05
CA ARG A 261 -4.59 -4.35 -2.72
C ARG A 261 -5.57 -4.44 -3.90
N ASP A 262 -6.75 -3.83 -3.78
CA ASP A 262 -7.76 -3.82 -4.84
C ASP A 262 -7.24 -3.05 -6.06
N ALA A 263 -6.63 -1.87 -5.83
CA ALA A 263 -6.01 -1.07 -6.88
C ALA A 263 -4.84 -1.80 -7.55
N VAL A 264 -3.96 -2.45 -6.77
CA VAL A 264 -2.86 -3.28 -7.29
C VAL A 264 -3.38 -4.37 -8.22
N THR A 265 -4.42 -5.08 -7.79
CA THR A 265 -5.00 -6.19 -8.56
C THR A 265 -5.57 -5.67 -9.88
N ALA A 266 -6.25 -4.53 -9.84
CA ALA A 266 -6.81 -3.88 -11.02
C ALA A 266 -5.75 -3.26 -11.96
N TRP A 267 -4.61 -2.80 -11.42
CA TRP A 267 -3.47 -2.36 -12.24
C TRP A 267 -2.87 -3.52 -13.02
N LYS A 268 -2.66 -4.66 -12.38
CA LYS A 268 -2.08 -5.86 -13.02
C LYS A 268 -3.01 -6.45 -14.08
N SER A 269 -4.31 -6.57 -13.78
CA SER A 269 -5.27 -7.06 -14.77
C SER A 269 -5.30 -6.17 -16.02
N THR A 270 -5.18 -4.87 -15.82
CA THR A 270 -5.07 -3.87 -16.88
C THR A 270 -3.79 -3.99 -17.73
N GLU A 271 -2.63 -4.19 -17.09
CA GLU A 271 -1.36 -4.35 -17.79
C GLU A 271 -1.32 -5.63 -18.64
N ASN A 272 -1.93 -6.71 -18.13
CA ASN A 272 -2.06 -7.97 -18.85
C ASN A 272 -2.92 -7.84 -20.13
N VAL A 273 -4.00 -7.05 -20.09
CA VAL A 273 -4.89 -6.83 -21.26
C VAL A 273 -4.18 -6.10 -22.41
N LEU A 274 -3.15 -5.30 -22.12
CA LEU A 274 -2.41 -4.52 -23.12
C LEU A 274 -1.20 -5.26 -23.70
N GLY A 275 -0.92 -6.50 -23.26
CA GLY A 275 0.29 -7.21 -23.69
C GLY A 275 1.59 -6.47 -23.32
N LEU A 276 1.55 -5.56 -22.33
CA LEU A 276 2.70 -4.75 -21.89
C LEU A 276 3.68 -5.54 -21.00
N GLN A 277 3.50 -6.86 -20.88
CA GLN A 277 4.47 -7.78 -20.29
C GLN A 277 5.66 -7.98 -21.25
N GLY A 278 6.34 -6.88 -21.56
CA GLY A 278 7.37 -6.85 -22.57
C GLY A 278 8.38 -5.73 -22.46
N GLN A 279 8.50 -4.98 -21.35
CA GLN A 279 9.65 -4.07 -21.21
C GLN A 279 9.95 -3.49 -19.81
N GLN A 280 9.85 -4.22 -18.70
CA GLN A 280 10.65 -3.86 -17.52
C GLN A 280 10.68 -4.97 -16.47
N GLY A 281 11.89 -5.45 -16.15
CA GLY A 281 12.17 -6.29 -14.99
C GLY A 281 12.14 -7.79 -15.28
N GLY A 282 13.30 -8.36 -15.60
CA GLY A 282 13.47 -9.80 -15.77
C GLY A 282 13.15 -10.57 -14.48
N LEU A 283 12.26 -11.55 -14.62
CA LEU A 283 12.24 -12.71 -13.74
C LEU A 283 12.74 -13.89 -14.56
N GLY A 284 14.03 -14.18 -14.37
CA GLY A 284 14.68 -15.39 -14.83
C GLY A 284 14.30 -16.59 -13.97
N GLY A 285 14.34 -17.76 -14.60
CA GLY A 285 14.00 -19.07 -14.05
C GLY A 285 12.91 -19.70 -14.93
N GLY A 286 13.18 -20.18 -16.14
CA GLY A 286 14.23 -21.13 -16.47
C GLY A 286 13.67 -22.55 -16.38
N MET A 287 13.00 -23.01 -17.45
CA MET A 287 13.30 -24.27 -18.15
C MET A 287 12.27 -24.50 -19.29
N PRO A 288 12.72 -24.52 -20.56
CA PRO A 288 11.94 -25.04 -21.68
C PRO A 288 12.23 -26.55 -21.80
N GLY A 289 11.20 -27.37 -21.94
CA GLY A 289 11.41 -28.81 -22.14
C GLY A 289 10.11 -29.54 -22.40
N GLY A 290 9.84 -29.83 -23.67
CA GLY A 290 8.72 -30.68 -24.05
C GLY A 290 8.97 -32.14 -23.70
N MET A 291 7.90 -32.88 -23.41
CA MET A 291 7.78 -34.26 -23.85
C MET A 291 6.30 -34.68 -23.90
N PRO A 292 5.82 -35.22 -25.04
CA PRO A 292 4.50 -35.79 -25.21
C PRO A 292 4.49 -37.31 -24.91
N GLY A 293 3.40 -37.80 -24.32
CA GLY A 293 3.17 -39.23 -24.04
C GLY A 293 2.67 -39.38 -22.59
N GLY A 294 1.53 -40.01 -22.27
CA GLY A 294 0.84 -41.10 -22.93
C GLY A 294 0.84 -42.27 -21.95
N MET A 295 -0.20 -42.42 -21.13
CA MET A 295 -0.61 -43.73 -20.61
C MET A 295 -2.03 -43.72 -20.02
N PRO A 296 -2.91 -44.61 -20.52
CA PRO A 296 -4.23 -44.87 -19.96
C PRO A 296 -4.20 -46.11 -19.03
N GLY A 297 -4.96 -46.07 -17.94
CA GLY A 297 -5.23 -47.19 -17.04
C GLY A 297 -5.79 -46.65 -15.73
N GLY A 298 -6.95 -47.02 -15.20
CA GLY A 298 -7.67 -48.28 -15.33
C GLY A 298 -7.55 -49.02 -14.00
N MET A 299 -8.40 -48.70 -13.01
CA MET A 299 -8.79 -49.67 -12.00
C MET A 299 -10.10 -49.27 -11.27
N PRO A 300 -11.10 -50.17 -11.26
CA PRO A 300 -12.34 -50.04 -10.50
C PRO A 300 -12.31 -50.85 -9.20
N GLY A 301 -13.01 -50.39 -8.18
CA GLY A 301 -13.28 -51.10 -6.92
C GLY A 301 -13.51 -50.08 -5.80
N GLY A 302 -14.56 -50.10 -4.97
CA GLY A 302 -15.48 -51.16 -4.62
C GLY A 302 -15.47 -51.31 -3.09
N MET A 303 -16.65 -51.13 -2.48
CA MET A 303 -17.03 -51.57 -1.12
C MET A 303 -16.82 -50.61 0.09
N PRO A 304 -17.59 -50.79 1.19
CA PRO A 304 -18.57 -49.78 1.64
C PRO A 304 -18.57 -49.52 3.17
N GLY A 305 -19.42 -48.59 3.63
CA GLY A 305 -20.08 -48.72 4.94
C GLY A 305 -20.01 -47.53 5.90
N GLY A 306 -21.16 -47.23 6.53
CA GLY A 306 -21.22 -46.87 7.95
C GLY A 306 -21.39 -45.39 8.33
N MET A 307 -22.65 -44.95 8.45
CA MET A 307 -23.15 -43.80 9.26
C MET A 307 -22.63 -43.84 10.73
N PRO A 308 -22.62 -42.74 11.54
CA PRO A 308 -23.81 -41.90 11.78
C PRO A 308 -23.63 -40.39 12.11
N GLY A 309 -24.66 -39.63 11.76
CA GLY A 309 -25.34 -38.57 12.55
C GLY A 309 -24.53 -37.56 13.38
N GLY A 310 -24.53 -36.30 12.92
CA GLY A 310 -24.15 -35.14 13.73
C GLY A 310 -24.66 -33.81 13.15
N ASN A 311 -25.81 -33.35 13.66
CA ASN A 311 -26.31 -31.97 13.79
C ASN A 311 -26.31 -31.02 12.56
N PRO A 312 -27.49 -30.64 12.01
CA PRO A 312 -27.60 -29.58 11.01
C PRO A 312 -27.85 -28.23 11.70
N ASN A 313 -26.79 -27.48 11.99
CA ASN A 313 -26.87 -26.03 12.19
C ASN A 313 -25.47 -25.41 12.24
N ALA A 314 -24.90 -25.13 11.07
CA ALA A 314 -23.85 -24.14 10.86
C ALA A 314 -23.64 -23.92 9.35
N MET A 315 -23.32 -22.69 8.97
CA MET A 315 -22.95 -22.22 7.61
C MET A 315 -24.09 -21.75 6.69
N SER A 316 -24.71 -20.64 7.08
CA SER A 316 -25.09 -19.59 6.13
C SER A 316 -23.86 -18.73 5.85
N GLY A 317 -23.02 -19.15 4.90
CA GLY A 317 -21.87 -18.41 4.41
C GLY A 317 -22.01 -18.20 2.91
N ALA A 318 -22.13 -16.95 2.49
CA ALA A 318 -22.26 -16.54 1.10
C ALA A 318 -21.12 -17.11 0.24
N MET A 319 -21.50 -17.82 -0.82
CA MET A 319 -20.61 -18.18 -1.93
C MET A 319 -20.25 -16.89 -2.71
N PRO A 320 -18.96 -16.63 -3.02
CA PRO A 320 -18.61 -15.71 -4.10
C PRO A 320 -18.90 -16.38 -5.47
N PRO A 321 -19.14 -15.60 -6.54
CA PRO A 321 -19.53 -16.12 -7.85
C PRO A 321 -18.38 -16.88 -8.54
N PRO A 322 -18.70 -17.85 -9.42
CA PRO A 322 -17.70 -18.69 -10.09
C PRO A 322 -17.12 -17.97 -11.30
N GLY A 323 -15.80 -17.77 -11.33
CA GLY A 323 -15.11 -17.25 -12.52
C GLY A 323 -13.72 -16.75 -12.24
N GLY A 324 -12.72 -17.64 -12.32
CA GLY A 324 -11.30 -17.27 -12.30
C GLY A 324 -10.42 -18.07 -11.33
N GLU A 325 -10.60 -19.39 -11.23
CA GLU A 325 -9.62 -20.26 -10.58
C GLU A 325 -8.35 -20.31 -11.44
N MET A 326 -7.32 -19.54 -11.06
CA MET A 326 -5.96 -19.99 -11.31
C MET A 326 -5.59 -20.98 -10.21
N GLY A 327 -5.21 -22.19 -10.61
CA GLY A 327 -4.91 -23.32 -9.75
C GLY A 327 -3.87 -23.00 -8.68
N MET A 328 -4.34 -22.69 -7.48
CA MET A 328 -3.63 -23.01 -6.26
C MET A 328 -3.85 -24.49 -6.00
N GLY A 329 -2.79 -25.30 -6.15
CA GLY A 329 -2.82 -26.67 -5.68
C GLY A 329 -3.21 -26.70 -4.19
N PRO A 330 -4.06 -27.64 -3.75
CA PRO A 330 -4.47 -27.74 -2.36
C PRO A 330 -3.29 -28.25 -1.53
N GLY A 331 -2.45 -27.35 -1.03
CA GLY A 331 -1.20 -27.77 -0.39
C GLY A 331 -0.23 -26.67 0.03
N ALA A 332 -0.70 -25.48 0.36
CA ALA A 332 0.08 -24.53 1.16
C ALA A 332 -0.90 -23.77 2.06
N ALA A 333 -1.37 -24.43 3.13
CA ALA A 333 -1.87 -23.68 4.27
C ALA A 333 -0.74 -22.74 4.68
N ALA A 334 -0.93 -21.44 4.47
CA ALA A 334 -0.02 -20.43 4.97
C ALA A 334 0.05 -20.65 6.49
N GLY A 335 1.15 -21.26 6.95
CA GLY A 335 1.43 -21.46 8.35
C GLY A 335 1.35 -20.11 9.07
N GLY A 336 0.73 -20.10 10.25
CA GLY A 336 0.53 -18.91 11.05
C GLY A 336 -0.69 -19.04 11.95
N THR A 337 -0.78 -18.18 12.95
CA THR A 337 -1.97 -18.10 13.81
C THR A 337 -3.17 -17.56 13.03
N PRO A 338 -4.43 -17.83 13.44
CA PRO A 338 -5.60 -17.20 12.83
C PRO A 338 -5.52 -15.67 12.81
N GLU A 339 -4.88 -15.08 13.82
CA GLU A 339 -4.66 -13.64 13.92
C GLU A 339 -3.67 -13.13 12.87
N GLU A 340 -2.54 -13.82 12.66
CA GLU A 340 -1.57 -13.49 11.61
C GLU A 340 -2.20 -13.58 10.22
N GLN A 341 -3.10 -14.53 9.99
CA GLN A 341 -3.83 -14.66 8.73
C GLN A 341 -4.75 -13.45 8.50
N ILE A 342 -5.45 -12.97 9.53
CA ILE A 342 -6.28 -11.77 9.45
C ILE A 342 -5.40 -10.54 9.18
N ILE A 343 -4.30 -10.37 9.91
CA ILE A 343 -3.39 -9.24 9.71
C ILE A 343 -2.80 -9.25 8.30
N ARG A 344 -2.33 -10.42 7.83
CA ARG A 344 -1.85 -10.59 6.45
C ARG A 344 -2.89 -10.12 5.45
N GLN A 345 -4.14 -10.55 5.57
CA GLN A 345 -5.21 -10.12 4.66
C GLN A 345 -5.42 -8.60 4.63
N LEU A 346 -5.19 -7.92 5.76
CA LEU A 346 -5.38 -6.47 5.89
C LEU A 346 -4.22 -5.64 5.32
N VAL A 347 -2.98 -6.13 5.40
CA VAL A 347 -1.77 -5.33 5.07
C VAL A 347 -1.04 -5.80 3.82
N GLU A 348 -1.19 -7.06 3.43
CA GLU A 348 -0.51 -7.62 2.26
C GLU A 348 -0.91 -6.86 0.99
N PHE A 349 0.09 -6.34 0.27
CA PHE A 349 -0.08 -5.56 -0.95
C PHE A 349 -0.95 -4.29 -0.79
N ARG A 350 -1.15 -3.83 0.44
CA ARG A 350 -1.86 -2.57 0.72
C ARG A 350 -1.08 -1.35 0.26
N TYR A 351 0.24 -1.38 0.36
CA TYR A 351 1.13 -0.28 -0.01
C TYR A 351 2.08 -0.73 -1.12
N ILE A 352 2.76 0.24 -1.73
CA ILE A 352 3.76 0.02 -2.78
C ILE A 352 5.11 0.63 -2.36
N ASP A 353 6.19 0.17 -3.00
CA ASP A 353 7.50 0.78 -2.90
C ASP A 353 7.66 2.02 -3.82
N ASP A 354 8.85 2.62 -3.81
CA ASP A 354 9.26 3.74 -4.68
C ASP A 354 9.16 3.41 -6.18
N LYS A 355 9.25 2.12 -6.53
CA LYS A 355 9.16 1.58 -7.89
C LYS A 355 7.73 1.16 -8.27
N GLY A 356 6.76 1.38 -7.39
CA GLY A 356 5.36 1.00 -7.59
C GLY A 356 5.08 -0.50 -7.44
N GLN A 357 6.01 -1.27 -6.89
CA GLN A 357 5.80 -2.69 -6.60
C GLN A 357 5.06 -2.88 -5.29
N PRO A 358 4.06 -3.79 -5.22
CA PRO A 358 3.31 -4.05 -3.99
C PRO A 358 4.20 -4.60 -2.87
N LEU A 359 4.08 -4.04 -1.67
CA LEU A 359 4.81 -4.49 -0.49
C LEU A 359 4.20 -5.80 0.05
N PRO A 360 4.99 -6.88 0.22
CA PRO A 360 4.51 -8.13 0.79
C PRO A 360 4.32 -8.02 2.30
N PHE A 361 3.49 -8.90 2.86
CA PHE A 361 3.37 -9.04 4.31
C PHE A 361 4.66 -9.57 4.95
N GLN A 362 5.04 -8.96 6.07
CA GLN A 362 6.11 -9.40 6.96
C GLN A 362 5.51 -9.83 8.31
N PRO A 363 5.88 -10.99 8.87
CA PRO A 363 5.35 -11.45 10.15
C PRO A 363 5.72 -10.56 11.34
N GLN A 364 6.89 -9.90 11.28
CA GLN A 364 7.35 -8.99 12.32
C GLN A 364 6.85 -7.57 12.07
N TYR A 365 6.51 -6.86 13.14
CA TYR A 365 6.18 -5.44 13.04
C TYR A 365 7.44 -4.61 12.71
N PRO A 366 7.37 -3.61 11.81
CA PRO A 366 6.20 -3.24 11.01
C PRO A 366 5.88 -4.31 9.96
N TYR A 367 4.60 -4.67 9.82
CA TYR A 367 4.14 -5.78 8.94
C TYR A 367 4.42 -5.59 7.44
N ALA A 368 5.04 -4.47 7.06
CA ALA A 368 5.66 -4.22 5.78
C ALA A 368 6.80 -3.22 5.98
N THR A 369 7.97 -3.49 5.42
CA THR A 369 9.06 -2.52 5.37
C THR A 369 8.75 -1.46 4.32
N GLN A 370 8.47 -0.25 4.76
CA GLN A 370 8.18 0.87 3.87
C GLN A 370 9.48 1.40 3.23
N PRO A 371 9.44 1.88 1.97
CA PRO A 371 10.60 2.49 1.32
C PRO A 371 11.05 3.76 2.05
N TYR A 372 10.11 4.49 2.65
CA TYR A 372 10.31 5.72 3.39
C TYR A 372 9.67 5.58 4.76
N ALA A 373 10.31 6.09 5.81
CA ALA A 373 9.74 6.07 7.16
C ALA A 373 8.75 7.22 7.36
N GLU A 374 8.91 8.27 6.55
CA GLU A 374 8.19 9.54 6.62
C GLU A 374 6.74 9.41 6.16
N PHE A 375 6.48 8.55 5.18
CA PHE A 375 5.17 8.35 4.59
C PHE A 375 5.00 6.95 4.00
N LYS A 376 3.75 6.56 3.82
CA LYS A 376 3.35 5.36 3.10
C LYS A 376 2.81 5.74 1.72
N MET A 377 2.99 4.86 0.76
CA MET A 377 2.50 5.02 -0.61
C MET A 377 1.38 4.02 -0.84
N MET A 378 0.14 4.51 -0.95
CA MET A 378 -1.01 3.65 -1.22
C MET A 378 -1.45 3.82 -2.68
N PRO A 379 -1.50 2.73 -3.47
CA PRO A 379 -2.02 2.77 -4.83
C PRO A 379 -3.53 3.00 -4.81
N ILE A 380 -4.02 3.80 -5.75
CA ILE A 380 -5.44 4.03 -5.98
C ILE A 380 -5.78 3.85 -7.46
N ARG A 381 -7.03 3.47 -7.71
CA ARG A 381 -7.60 3.44 -9.05
C ARG A 381 -9.00 4.04 -9.02
N MET A 382 -9.22 5.00 -9.91
CA MET A 382 -10.54 5.57 -10.18
C MET A 382 -10.95 5.21 -11.60
N SER A 383 -12.01 4.42 -11.75
CA SER A 383 -12.64 4.12 -13.03
C SER A 383 -13.93 4.90 -13.12
N LEU A 384 -13.99 5.88 -14.00
CA LEU A 384 -15.05 6.90 -14.08
C LEU A 384 -15.61 6.98 -15.50
N VAL A 385 -16.88 7.37 -15.65
CA VAL A 385 -17.40 7.88 -16.92
C VAL A 385 -17.58 9.39 -16.77
N MET A 386 -16.92 10.15 -17.63
CA MET A 386 -16.86 11.61 -17.50
C MET A 386 -16.77 12.32 -18.86
N ASP A 387 -17.11 13.61 -18.89
CA ASP A 387 -16.87 14.46 -20.07
C ASP A 387 -15.37 14.57 -20.32
N GLN A 388 -14.91 14.07 -21.47
CA GLN A 388 -13.50 14.02 -21.82
C GLN A 388 -12.80 15.40 -21.80
N ARG A 389 -13.55 16.49 -22.00
CA ARG A 389 -13.02 17.87 -21.99
C ARG A 389 -12.71 18.35 -20.57
N LYS A 390 -13.24 17.66 -19.55
CA LYS A 390 -13.11 18.01 -18.13
C LYS A 390 -12.05 17.17 -17.41
N ILE A 391 -11.36 16.26 -18.10
CA ILE A 391 -10.27 15.47 -17.53
C ILE A 391 -9.18 16.35 -16.88
N PRO A 392 -8.72 17.46 -17.51
CA PRO A 392 -7.71 18.32 -16.87
C PRO A 392 -8.17 18.90 -15.53
N MET A 393 -9.45 19.24 -15.39
CA MET A 393 -10.02 19.74 -14.14
C MET A 393 -9.95 18.68 -13.04
N LEU A 394 -10.32 17.43 -13.36
CA LEU A 394 -10.21 16.32 -12.41
C LEU A 394 -8.76 16.09 -11.96
N LEU A 395 -7.79 16.19 -12.86
CA LEU A 395 -6.36 16.05 -12.52
C LEU A 395 -5.85 17.20 -11.63
N VAL A 396 -6.35 18.42 -11.84
CA VAL A 396 -6.07 19.56 -10.96
C VAL A 396 -6.66 19.32 -9.57
N GLU A 397 -7.88 18.81 -9.48
CA GLU A 397 -8.49 18.45 -8.19
C GLU A 397 -7.71 17.33 -7.49
N CYS A 398 -7.18 16.33 -8.21
CA CYS A 398 -6.26 15.34 -7.64
C CYS A 398 -5.01 16.00 -7.05
N ALA A 399 -4.39 16.93 -7.77
CA ALA A 399 -3.19 17.64 -7.30
C ALA A 399 -3.47 18.53 -6.08
N ASN A 400 -4.68 19.10 -5.99
CA ASN A 400 -5.12 19.95 -4.87
C ASN A 400 -5.78 19.16 -3.72
N SER A 401 -5.76 17.83 -3.79
CA SER A 401 -6.33 16.96 -2.77
C SER A 401 -5.73 17.24 -1.38
N ASN A 402 -6.56 17.10 -0.35
CA ASN A 402 -6.16 17.20 1.06
C ASN A 402 -5.10 16.16 1.48
N MET A 403 -5.09 15.03 0.78
CA MET A 403 -4.02 14.04 0.85
C MET A 403 -3.34 14.02 -0.52
N PRO A 404 -2.02 14.24 -0.63
CA PRO A 404 -1.37 14.36 -1.93
C PRO A 404 -1.58 13.13 -2.82
N ILE A 405 -2.07 13.35 -4.03
CA ILE A 405 -2.28 12.31 -5.04
C ILE A 405 -1.33 12.58 -6.21
N GLU A 406 -0.45 11.62 -6.49
CA GLU A 406 0.37 11.60 -7.70
C GLU A 406 -0.27 10.70 -8.75
N VAL A 407 -0.80 11.32 -9.80
CA VAL A 407 -1.34 10.59 -10.95
C VAL A 407 -0.20 10.06 -11.82
N ARG A 408 -0.07 8.74 -11.92
CA ARG A 408 0.98 8.07 -12.71
C ARG A 408 0.54 7.72 -14.12
N ARG A 409 -0.74 7.41 -14.32
CA ARG A 409 -1.29 7.01 -15.61
C ARG A 409 -2.76 7.42 -15.71
N VAL A 410 -3.13 8.00 -16.84
CA VAL A 410 -4.52 8.25 -17.24
C VAL A 410 -4.80 7.44 -18.50
N ARG A 411 -5.81 6.59 -18.47
CA ARG A 411 -6.24 5.78 -19.62
C ARG A 411 -7.59 6.27 -20.09
N LEU A 412 -7.69 6.48 -21.38
CA LEU A 412 -8.93 6.82 -22.06
C LEU A 412 -9.42 5.55 -22.75
N LEU A 413 -10.50 4.96 -22.25
CA LEU A 413 -11.06 3.77 -22.85
C LEU A 413 -11.97 4.21 -23.99
N LYS A 414 -11.74 3.68 -25.19
CA LYS A 414 -12.70 3.88 -26.28
C LYS A 414 -13.98 3.18 -25.87
N THR A 415 -15.09 3.91 -25.85
CA THR A 415 -16.43 3.33 -25.80
C THR A 415 -16.53 2.40 -26.99
N GLN A 416 -16.36 1.09 -26.79
CA GLN A 416 -16.69 0.14 -27.84
C GLN A 416 -18.19 0.34 -28.06
N GLY A 417 -18.57 0.74 -29.26
CA GLY A 417 -19.98 0.71 -29.66
C GLY A 417 -20.54 -0.69 -29.37
N PRO A 418 -21.87 -0.83 -29.23
CA PRO A 418 -22.48 -2.10 -28.88
C PRO A 418 -21.86 -3.18 -29.75
N ALA A 419 -21.22 -4.15 -29.10
CA ALA A 419 -20.61 -5.27 -29.78
C ALA A 419 -21.70 -5.84 -30.69
N SER A 420 -21.56 -5.62 -32.01
CA SER A 420 -22.40 -6.31 -32.95
C SER A 420 -22.16 -7.78 -32.65
N VAL A 421 -23.18 -8.45 -32.13
CA VAL A 421 -23.26 -9.90 -32.17
C VAL A 421 -23.28 -10.22 -33.65
N SER A 422 -22.09 -10.30 -34.24
CA SER A 422 -21.87 -10.89 -35.54
C SER A 422 -22.19 -12.34 -35.31
N GLY A 423 -23.44 -12.70 -35.61
CA GLY A 423 -23.91 -14.07 -35.58
C GLY A 423 -22.95 -14.90 -36.40
N THR A 424 -22.05 -15.61 -35.73
CA THR A 424 -21.41 -16.78 -36.26
C THR A 424 -22.51 -17.82 -36.41
N MET A 425 -23.19 -17.74 -37.56
CA MET A 425 -23.85 -18.88 -38.19
C MET A 425 -22.81 -20.01 -38.23
N ALA A 426 -22.87 -20.87 -37.22
CA ALA A 426 -22.16 -22.13 -37.21
C ALA A 426 -22.61 -22.90 -38.46
N GLY A 427 -21.63 -23.16 -39.32
CA GLY A 427 -21.84 -23.59 -40.69
C GLY A 427 -22.65 -24.87 -40.80
N GLY A 428 -23.45 -24.91 -41.87
CA GLY A 428 -24.02 -26.13 -42.39
C GLY A 428 -22.90 -27.11 -42.79
N GLY A 429 -23.00 -28.33 -42.27
CA GLY A 429 -22.27 -29.49 -42.74
C GLY A 429 -23.28 -30.58 -43.08
N ALA A 430 -23.47 -30.82 -44.37
CA ALA A 430 -24.25 -31.92 -44.90
C ALA A 430 -23.46 -33.24 -44.83
N GLY A 431 -24.16 -34.37 -44.61
CA GLY A 431 -23.72 -35.66 -45.13
C GLY A 431 -24.12 -36.91 -44.33
N TYR A 432 -25.11 -37.65 -44.88
CA TYR A 432 -25.28 -39.13 -44.94
C TYR A 432 -25.20 -39.96 -43.62
N GLY A 433 -26.07 -40.90 -43.28
CA GLY A 433 -27.11 -41.69 -43.95
C GLY A 433 -27.24 -43.05 -43.22
N MET A 434 -28.43 -43.68 -43.28
CA MET A 434 -28.80 -45.03 -42.79
C MET A 434 -28.89 -45.20 -41.26
N GLY A 435 -29.92 -45.80 -40.65
CA GLY A 435 -31.09 -46.54 -41.11
C GLY A 435 -31.52 -47.53 -40.01
N GLY A 436 -32.83 -47.72 -39.80
CA GLY A 436 -33.37 -48.98 -39.24
C GLY A 436 -34.10 -48.93 -37.89
N MET A 437 -35.41 -49.18 -37.99
CA MET A 437 -36.26 -49.99 -37.10
C MET A 437 -36.78 -49.44 -35.76
N ASP A 438 -38.04 -49.02 -35.82
CA ASP A 438 -39.19 -49.58 -35.08
C ASP A 438 -38.93 -50.20 -33.70
N MET A 439 -39.45 -49.54 -32.65
CA MET A 439 -40.08 -50.24 -31.53
C MET A 439 -41.19 -49.38 -30.93
N ARG A 440 -42.39 -49.89 -31.16
CA ARG A 440 -43.70 -49.55 -30.63
C ARG A 440 -43.75 -49.90 -29.14
N GLY A 441 -44.19 -48.99 -28.27
CA GLY A 441 -44.58 -49.39 -26.92
C GLY A 441 -44.73 -48.28 -25.89
N ALA A 442 -45.86 -48.34 -25.18
CA ALA A 442 -46.14 -47.75 -23.88
C ALA A 442 -46.48 -46.25 -23.83
N TYR A 443 -47.77 -45.99 -24.03
CA TYR A 443 -48.51 -44.94 -23.36
C TYR A 443 -48.21 -44.95 -21.85
N SER A 444 -47.76 -43.82 -21.31
CA SER A 444 -47.88 -43.46 -19.90
C SER A 444 -48.04 -41.94 -19.81
N PRO A 445 -49.11 -41.42 -19.17
CA PRO A 445 -49.32 -39.98 -19.07
C PRO A 445 -48.40 -39.40 -17.98
N PRO A 446 -47.61 -38.34 -18.25
CA PRO A 446 -46.96 -37.62 -17.18
C PRO A 446 -47.98 -36.73 -16.47
N ARG A 447 -48.31 -37.19 -15.26
CA ARG A 447 -48.83 -36.44 -14.13
C ARG A 447 -48.27 -35.01 -14.11
N GLY A 448 -49.15 -34.03 -14.23
CA GLY A 448 -48.82 -32.60 -14.17
C GLY A 448 -48.13 -32.24 -12.86
N GLY A 449 -46.84 -31.89 -12.96
CA GLY A 449 -46.13 -31.08 -11.98
C GLY A 449 -46.20 -29.62 -12.40
N PRO A 450 -46.29 -28.66 -11.46
CA PRO A 450 -46.31 -27.25 -11.81
C PRO A 450 -45.00 -26.89 -12.51
N MET A 451 -45.13 -26.34 -13.72
CA MET A 451 -44.06 -25.71 -14.48
C MET A 451 -43.33 -24.73 -13.56
N GLY A 452 -42.06 -25.02 -13.30
CA GLY A 452 -41.14 -24.05 -12.72
C GLY A 452 -41.09 -22.84 -13.64
N GLY A 453 -41.54 -21.70 -13.13
CA GLY A 453 -41.39 -20.41 -13.78
C GLY A 453 -39.92 -20.20 -14.07
N GLY A 454 -39.57 -20.23 -15.36
CA GLY A 454 -38.28 -19.75 -15.81
C GLY A 454 -38.12 -18.32 -15.31
N ILE A 455 -37.14 -18.13 -14.43
CA ILE A 455 -36.66 -16.81 -14.04
C ILE A 455 -36.18 -16.17 -15.34
N ALA A 456 -36.96 -15.21 -15.83
CA ALA A 456 -36.54 -14.34 -16.90
C ALA A 456 -35.18 -13.74 -16.48
N PRO A 457 -34.15 -13.76 -17.34
CA PRO A 457 -32.90 -13.07 -17.05
C PRO A 457 -33.25 -11.61 -16.79
N GLY A 458 -32.83 -11.12 -15.62
CA GLY A 458 -33.15 -9.78 -15.14
C GLY A 458 -32.96 -8.75 -16.25
N ALA A 459 -33.97 -7.90 -16.39
CA ALA A 459 -33.90 -6.74 -17.25
C ALA A 459 -32.61 -5.98 -16.92
N GLY A 460 -31.66 -6.05 -17.85
CA GLY A 460 -30.48 -5.20 -17.79
C GLY A 460 -30.94 -3.76 -17.67
N SER A 461 -30.24 -3.00 -16.84
CA SER A 461 -30.41 -1.55 -16.70
C SER A 461 -30.59 -0.94 -18.10
N PRO A 462 -31.54 0.00 -18.28
CA PRO A 462 -31.77 0.60 -19.59
C PRO A 462 -30.45 1.16 -20.13
N PRO A 463 -30.21 1.09 -21.45
CA PRO A 463 -29.01 1.65 -22.06
C PRO A 463 -28.94 3.13 -21.72
N GLN A 464 -28.06 3.49 -20.79
CA GLN A 464 -27.89 4.87 -20.35
C GLN A 464 -27.26 5.67 -21.48
N GLU A 465 -27.91 6.77 -21.84
CA GLU A 465 -27.43 7.72 -22.83
C GLU A 465 -26.06 8.25 -22.40
N THR A 466 -25.01 7.71 -23.01
CA THR A 466 -23.69 8.34 -22.96
C THR A 466 -23.76 9.57 -23.84
N GLY A 467 -23.56 10.75 -23.24
CA GLY A 467 -23.43 11.97 -24.00
C GLY A 467 -22.30 11.85 -25.01
N GLN A 468 -22.37 12.60 -26.11
CA GLN A 468 -21.40 12.53 -27.22
C GLN A 468 -19.92 12.67 -26.79
N PHE A 469 -19.67 13.33 -25.66
CA PHE A 469 -18.33 13.58 -25.11
C PHE A 469 -18.01 12.73 -23.88
N ASP A 470 -18.90 11.83 -23.48
CA ASP A 470 -18.71 10.99 -22.31
C ASP A 470 -17.78 9.83 -22.68
N MET A 471 -16.76 9.64 -21.87
CA MET A 471 -15.82 8.54 -22.06
C MET A 471 -15.50 7.86 -20.73
N PRO A 472 -15.29 6.54 -20.74
CA PRO A 472 -14.70 5.86 -19.60
C PRO A 472 -13.21 6.25 -19.48
N VAL A 473 -12.84 6.74 -18.30
CA VAL A 473 -11.49 7.17 -17.92
C VAL A 473 -11.04 6.34 -16.73
N GLU A 474 -9.84 5.77 -16.80
CA GLU A 474 -9.19 5.15 -15.65
C GLU A 474 -7.98 5.98 -15.22
N ILE A 475 -7.93 6.32 -13.94
CA ILE A 475 -6.81 7.03 -13.32
C ILE A 475 -6.10 6.06 -12.39
N HIS A 476 -4.82 5.80 -12.65
CA HIS A 476 -3.94 5.08 -11.74
C HIS A 476 -3.03 6.10 -11.05
N ALA A 477 -3.10 6.14 -9.73
CA ALA A 477 -2.40 7.15 -8.95
C ALA A 477 -1.90 6.56 -7.63
N VAL A 478 -1.04 7.31 -6.95
CA VAL A 478 -0.53 6.98 -5.62
C VAL A 478 -0.95 8.08 -4.68
N ILE A 479 -1.59 7.73 -3.57
CA ILE A 479 -1.89 8.65 -2.49
C ILE A 479 -0.85 8.51 -1.39
N TYR A 480 -0.33 9.63 -0.91
CA TYR A 480 0.68 9.69 0.13
C TYR A 480 0.02 9.86 1.51
N ILE A 481 0.49 9.06 2.47
CA ILE A 481 -0.01 9.06 3.85
C ILE A 481 1.17 9.34 4.78
N TYR A 482 1.27 10.56 5.30
CA TYR A 482 2.38 10.97 6.15
C TYR A 482 2.25 10.41 7.56
N ASN A 483 3.33 9.80 8.05
CA ASN A 483 3.45 9.35 9.42
C ASN A 483 3.78 10.54 10.34
N PRO A 484 3.59 10.43 11.66
CA PRO A 484 4.04 11.45 12.61
C PRO A 484 5.56 11.70 12.49
N PRO A 485 6.01 12.97 12.38
CA PRO A 485 7.42 13.32 12.29
C PRO A 485 8.25 12.78 13.45
N ASP A 486 9.35 12.12 13.11
CA ASP A 486 10.28 11.53 14.07
C ASP A 486 11.71 11.65 13.53
N ARG A 487 12.54 12.44 14.23
CA ARG A 487 13.92 12.72 13.79
C ARG A 487 14.77 11.47 13.70
N ASP A 488 14.51 10.49 14.56
CA ASP A 488 15.29 9.25 14.61
C ASP A 488 14.94 8.30 13.46
N LYS A 489 13.81 8.53 12.79
CA LYS A 489 13.34 7.74 11.64
C LYS A 489 13.69 8.36 10.29
N LEU A 490 14.15 9.61 10.27
CA LEU A 490 14.44 10.34 9.04
C LEU A 490 15.50 9.60 8.21
N GLY A 491 15.16 9.23 6.98
CA GLY A 491 16.06 8.50 6.08
C GLY A 491 16.39 7.07 6.54
N THR A 492 15.53 6.43 7.34
CA THR A 492 15.72 5.03 7.78
C THR A 492 14.93 4.01 6.95
N GLY A 493 14.15 4.46 5.96
CA GLY A 493 13.37 3.57 5.08
C GLY A 493 14.23 2.68 4.19
N ALA A 494 13.65 1.62 3.61
CA ALA A 494 14.40 0.69 2.77
C ALA A 494 14.95 1.29 1.47
N ALA A 495 14.42 2.43 1.01
CA ALA A 495 15.00 3.14 -0.15
C ALA A 495 16.32 3.85 0.21
N SER A 496 16.55 4.15 1.49
CA SER A 496 17.75 4.82 1.99
C SER A 496 18.98 3.91 2.01
N THR A 497 18.79 2.59 2.01
CA THR A 497 19.88 1.58 1.95
C THR A 497 20.29 1.21 0.53
N ALA A 498 19.64 1.79 -0.49
CA ALA A 498 20.11 1.69 -1.87
C ALA A 498 21.39 2.53 -2.04
N GLN A 499 22.51 1.94 -1.64
CA GLN A 499 23.86 2.48 -1.87
C GLN A 499 23.97 2.87 -3.36
N PRO A 500 24.40 4.09 -3.71
CA PRO A 500 24.80 4.35 -5.08
C PRO A 500 25.90 3.33 -5.42
N ALA A 501 25.71 2.60 -6.52
CA ALA A 501 26.67 1.64 -7.02
C ALA A 501 28.05 2.33 -7.13
N GLY A 502 28.94 2.04 -6.18
CA GLY A 502 30.31 2.58 -6.15
C GLY A 502 30.81 3.14 -4.82
N ALA A 503 29.98 3.35 -3.79
CA ALA A 503 30.46 3.80 -2.49
C ALA A 503 30.68 2.60 -1.55
N ALA A 504 31.89 2.03 -1.55
CA ALA A 504 32.31 1.17 -0.45
C ALA A 504 32.35 2.01 0.84
N ASP A 505 31.78 1.48 1.93
CA ASP A 505 31.90 2.10 3.24
C ASP A 505 33.39 2.32 3.57
N PRO A 506 33.82 3.52 3.96
CA PRO A 506 35.14 3.68 4.52
C PRO A 506 35.19 2.88 5.82
N ALA A 507 36.00 1.83 5.82
CA ALA A 507 36.28 1.04 7.01
C ALA A 507 36.63 1.97 8.18
N ALA A 508 36.02 1.71 9.34
CA ALA A 508 36.25 2.47 10.56
C ALA A 508 37.77 2.62 10.82
N PRO A 509 38.26 3.83 11.14
CA PRO A 509 39.67 4.01 11.45
C PRO A 509 40.00 3.17 12.69
N ALA A 510 41.00 2.29 12.56
CA ALA A 510 41.60 1.60 13.69
C ALA A 510 42.04 2.67 14.71
N GLY A 511 41.50 2.58 15.93
CA GLY A 511 41.69 3.57 16.98
C GLY A 511 43.16 3.90 17.19
N LEU A 512 43.52 5.17 17.01
CA LEU A 512 44.79 5.70 17.49
C LEU A 512 44.81 5.56 19.03
N PRO A 513 45.90 5.04 19.64
CA PRO A 513 46.02 4.98 21.08
C PRO A 513 45.99 6.41 21.67
N PRO A 514 45.41 6.59 22.87
CA PRO A 514 45.23 7.91 23.48
C PRO A 514 46.58 8.61 23.72
N PRO A 515 46.63 9.94 23.64
CA PRO A 515 47.85 10.70 23.86
C PRO A 515 48.34 10.54 25.30
N THR A 516 49.61 10.18 25.46
CA THR A 516 50.31 10.10 26.74
C THR A 516 50.28 11.48 27.44
N PRO A 517 49.97 11.57 28.75
CA PRO A 517 49.92 12.85 29.46
C PRO A 517 51.27 13.57 29.42
N ALA A 518 51.24 14.86 29.12
CA ALA A 518 52.41 15.74 29.18
C ALA A 518 52.96 15.79 30.61
N ALA A 519 54.27 15.55 30.75
CA ALA A 519 54.99 15.74 32.00
C ALA A 519 54.99 17.24 32.39
N PRO A 520 54.87 17.57 33.69
CA PRO A 520 54.80 18.96 34.13
C PRO A 520 56.14 19.69 33.93
N PRO A 521 56.13 21.03 33.81
CA PRO A 521 57.35 21.80 33.65
C PRO A 521 58.15 21.78 34.96
N GLU A 522 59.40 21.34 34.89
CA GLU A 522 60.37 21.55 35.98
C GLU A 522 60.77 23.03 35.99
N GLY A 523 60.56 23.67 37.14
CA GLY A 523 61.08 24.99 37.49
C GLY A 523 62.24 24.90 38.47
#